data_AF-A0A7X0V1T0-F1
#
_entry.id   AF-A0A7X0V1T0-F1
#
_cell.length_a   1.000
_cell.length_b   1.000
_cell.length_c   1.000
_cell.angle_alpha   90.00
_cell.angle_beta   90.00
_cell.angle_gamma   90.00
#
_symmetry.space_group_name_H-M   'P 1'
#
loop_
_entity.id
_entity.type
_entity.pdbx_description
1 polymer ?
#
loop_
_entity_poly.entity_id
_entity_poly.type
_entity_poly.pdbx_seq_one_letter_code
_entity_poly.pdbx_strand_id
1 'polypeptide(L)'
;MHKLLLIFLACSLFAIRPVSAQLKVINPSNQTVSIAIGFYHEKGLFKGWHTQGWINIAAHDSATLLPEGIASGQFYYFGKLAGCDQLFQGQYAMQIQPTEAFSIANAATDSPITLSKGLQKVGFVKVDVPEGKRQYTLQLPLVNCTQNGVRQGAWTVYLDRDKEEVQQQQDAAFIRNVTYQNGKPIGLVRDYYANSNMLQWDGKLLKEHPEVRQGTSITYDEKGQKIEEAVYHEGKIVGNVRRWDINGKEINIRKVYKTVTVIPPHEGYLFSYYNSQPSRTFIPIKLPDNTLEWYYEFIAFRNKAELQAAQDKFKLASELTLLIDQSGILKLTTDFLTAPPGGDVCNVYLFDSKAKVNHFMQKQNPNPVWEGSRENLTAAIVPVKQKGENLFLGFYNPASLDGIHFAVEVVAIVEEPVEFKADL
;
A
#
# COMPACT_ATOMS: atom_id res chain seq x y z
N MET A 1 61.62 -63.55 -24.00
CA MET A 1 60.82 -62.48 -23.37
C MET A 1 60.00 -61.80 -24.44
N HIS A 2 58.67 -61.93 -24.40
CA HIS A 2 57.65 -60.88 -24.66
C HIS A 2 56.29 -61.60 -24.78
N LYS A 3 55.47 -61.45 -23.73
CA LYS A 3 54.13 -62.02 -23.57
C LYS A 3 53.15 -61.30 -24.50
N LEU A 4 52.39 -62.04 -25.30
CA LEU A 4 51.23 -61.52 -26.02
C LEU A 4 50.01 -61.62 -25.10
N LEU A 5 49.48 -60.47 -24.70
CA LEU A 5 48.33 -60.31 -23.81
C LEU A 5 47.03 -60.42 -24.63
N LEU A 6 46.24 -61.47 -24.42
CA LEU A 6 44.87 -61.56 -24.93
C LEU A 6 43.95 -60.69 -24.05
N ILE A 7 43.39 -59.64 -24.64
CA ILE A 7 42.33 -58.82 -24.04
C ILE A 7 40.98 -59.45 -24.39
N PHE A 8 40.28 -59.97 -23.38
CA PHE A 8 38.88 -60.37 -23.46
C PHE A 8 38.00 -59.11 -23.50
N LEU A 9 37.35 -58.85 -24.64
CA LEU A 9 36.33 -57.81 -24.76
C LEU A 9 34.99 -58.40 -24.31
N ALA A 10 34.63 -58.19 -23.04
CA ALA A 10 33.28 -58.48 -22.53
C ALA A 10 32.31 -57.47 -23.12
N CYS A 11 31.52 -57.91 -24.12
CA CYS A 11 30.46 -57.11 -24.71
C CYS A 11 29.25 -57.11 -23.77
N SER A 12 29.19 -56.13 -22.87
CA SER A 12 28.03 -55.84 -22.03
C SER A 12 26.88 -55.37 -22.92
N LEU A 13 25.94 -56.26 -23.23
CA LEU A 13 24.63 -55.93 -23.78
C LEU A 13 23.90 -55.03 -22.76
N PHE A 14 24.08 -53.71 -22.85
CA PHE A 14 23.13 -52.77 -22.28
C PHE A 14 21.82 -52.95 -23.03
N ALA A 15 20.88 -53.69 -22.44
CA ALA A 15 19.49 -53.65 -22.86
C ALA A 15 19.01 -52.20 -22.71
N ILE A 16 18.93 -51.49 -23.83
CA ILE A 16 18.30 -50.18 -23.91
C ILE A 16 16.86 -50.40 -23.49
N ARG A 17 16.53 -50.08 -22.23
CA ARG A 17 15.13 -50.07 -21.79
C ARG A 17 14.42 -49.05 -22.68
N PRO A 18 13.34 -49.43 -23.38
CA PRO A 18 12.57 -48.45 -24.13
C PRO A 18 12.14 -47.35 -23.15
N VAL A 19 12.43 -46.10 -23.50
CA VAL A 19 11.93 -44.96 -22.74
C VAL A 19 10.41 -45.05 -22.78
N SER A 20 9.82 -45.44 -21.64
CA SER A 20 8.38 -45.46 -21.47
C SER A 20 7.85 -44.04 -21.68
N ALA A 21 6.76 -43.94 -22.42
CA ALA A 21 6.13 -42.67 -22.70
C ALA A 21 5.49 -42.11 -21.40
N GLN A 22 5.61 -40.80 -21.12
CA GLN A 22 5.28 -40.22 -19.82
C GLN A 22 4.48 -38.92 -19.95
N LEU A 23 3.33 -38.83 -19.28
CA LEU A 23 2.64 -37.56 -19.04
C LEU A 23 2.93 -37.08 -17.61
N LYS A 24 3.60 -35.94 -17.49
CA LYS A 24 3.80 -35.22 -16.23
C LYS A 24 2.89 -33.98 -16.22
N VAL A 25 2.19 -33.74 -15.12
CA VAL A 25 1.37 -32.54 -14.91
C VAL A 25 1.95 -31.75 -13.75
N ILE A 26 2.16 -30.44 -13.95
CA ILE A 26 2.66 -29.50 -12.96
C ILE A 26 1.50 -28.62 -12.51
N ASN A 27 1.33 -28.50 -11.19
CA ASN A 27 0.42 -27.56 -10.56
C ASN A 27 1.20 -26.31 -10.11
N PRO A 28 1.14 -25.19 -10.84
CA PRO A 28 1.81 -23.96 -10.42
C PRO A 28 1.00 -23.13 -9.41
N SER A 29 -0.20 -23.59 -9.01
CA SER A 29 -1.07 -22.84 -8.13
C SER A 29 -0.70 -23.01 -6.65
N ASN A 30 -1.27 -22.14 -5.81
CA ASN A 30 -1.10 -22.18 -4.35
C ASN A 30 -2.07 -23.14 -3.65
N GLN A 31 -2.94 -23.83 -4.40
CA GLN A 31 -3.91 -24.78 -3.90
C GLN A 31 -3.64 -26.16 -4.48
N THR A 32 -4.15 -27.21 -3.83
CA THR A 32 -4.17 -28.55 -4.43
C THR A 32 -5.08 -28.55 -5.65
N VAL A 33 -4.64 -29.16 -6.75
CA VAL A 33 -5.49 -29.41 -7.92
C VAL A 33 -5.82 -30.89 -8.00
N SER A 34 -7.10 -31.22 -8.22
CA SER A 34 -7.56 -32.58 -8.52
C SER A 34 -7.81 -32.70 -10.03
N ILE A 35 -7.09 -33.60 -10.70
CA ILE A 35 -7.17 -33.80 -12.16
C ILE A 35 -7.79 -35.16 -12.50
N ALA A 36 -8.62 -35.16 -13.53
CA ALA A 36 -9.01 -36.32 -14.32
C ALA A 36 -8.38 -36.22 -15.73
N ILE A 37 -7.90 -37.34 -16.27
CA ILE A 37 -7.32 -37.44 -17.61
C ILE A 37 -8.19 -38.32 -18.49
N GLY A 38 -8.47 -37.84 -19.70
CA GLY A 38 -9.05 -38.59 -20.80
C GLY A 38 -8.01 -38.92 -21.86
N PHE A 39 -7.98 -40.16 -22.32
CA PHE A 39 -7.08 -40.62 -23.38
C PHE A 39 -7.74 -41.69 -24.23
N TYR A 40 -7.31 -41.80 -25.48
CA TYR A 40 -7.82 -42.82 -26.39
C TYR A 40 -7.04 -44.12 -26.24
N HIS A 41 -7.75 -45.24 -26.18
CA HIS A 41 -7.18 -46.57 -26.04
C HIS A 41 -7.67 -47.48 -27.19
N GLU A 42 -6.76 -48.16 -27.86
CA GLU A 42 -7.04 -49.00 -29.04
C GLU A 42 -6.74 -50.50 -28.86
N LYS A 43 -6.24 -50.92 -27.69
CA LYS A 43 -5.84 -52.32 -27.47
C LYS A 43 -6.97 -53.16 -26.87
N GLY A 44 -7.18 -54.36 -27.41
CA GLY A 44 -8.14 -55.33 -26.88
C GLY A 44 -9.61 -55.04 -27.25
N LEU A 45 -10.54 -55.51 -26.41
CA LEU A 45 -11.99 -55.38 -26.62
C LEU A 45 -12.54 -53.97 -26.34
N PHE A 46 -11.71 -53.06 -25.83
CA PHE A 46 -12.11 -51.71 -25.43
C PHE A 46 -11.39 -50.69 -26.32
N LYS A 47 -12.07 -50.31 -27.41
CA LYS A 47 -11.67 -49.24 -28.33
C LYS A 47 -12.51 -48.01 -28.06
N GLY A 48 -11.89 -46.94 -27.56
CA GLY A 48 -12.63 -45.72 -27.26
C GLY A 48 -11.88 -44.75 -26.34
N TRP A 49 -12.60 -43.71 -25.91
CA TRP A 49 -12.12 -42.77 -24.90
C TRP A 49 -12.22 -43.38 -23.52
N HIS A 50 -11.12 -43.34 -22.78
CA HIS A 50 -11.03 -43.75 -21.38
C HIS A 50 -10.77 -42.52 -20.52
N THR A 51 -11.37 -42.45 -19.35
CA THR A 51 -11.10 -41.42 -18.35
C THR A 51 -10.70 -42.02 -17.02
N GLN A 52 -9.72 -41.41 -16.35
CA GLN A 52 -9.28 -41.80 -15.00
C GLN A 52 -9.01 -40.57 -14.13
N GLY A 53 -9.30 -40.66 -12.82
CA GLY A 53 -9.12 -39.58 -11.83
C GLY A 53 -9.52 -40.09 -10.44
N TRP A 54 -9.49 -39.33 -9.34
CA TRP A 54 -9.00 -37.97 -9.08
C TRP A 54 -7.55 -38.02 -8.61
N ILE A 55 -6.64 -37.46 -9.41
CA ILE A 55 -5.24 -37.36 -9.01
C ILE A 55 -5.02 -35.99 -8.38
N ASN A 56 -4.72 -35.98 -7.08
CA ASN A 56 -4.44 -34.77 -6.34
C ASN A 56 -2.97 -34.39 -6.48
N ILE A 57 -2.71 -33.17 -6.93
CA ILE A 57 -1.39 -32.58 -7.08
C ILE A 57 -1.31 -31.42 -6.10
N ALA A 58 -0.42 -31.51 -5.10
CA ALA A 58 -0.24 -30.45 -4.11
C ALA A 58 0.19 -29.12 -4.78
N ALA A 59 0.05 -28.02 -4.04
CA ALA A 59 0.52 -26.71 -4.48
C ALA A 59 2.01 -26.76 -4.86
N HIS A 60 2.38 -26.18 -5.99
CA HIS A 60 3.76 -26.17 -6.54
C HIS A 60 4.39 -27.55 -6.78
N ASP A 61 3.58 -28.61 -6.86
CA ASP A 61 4.05 -29.97 -7.07
C ASP A 61 3.69 -30.48 -8.48
N SER A 62 4.08 -31.72 -8.77
CA SER A 62 3.82 -32.38 -10.04
C SER A 62 3.53 -33.87 -9.89
N ALA A 63 2.68 -34.40 -10.76
CA ALA A 63 2.34 -35.82 -10.78
C ALA A 63 2.59 -36.44 -12.16
N THR A 64 3.02 -37.71 -12.18
CA THR A 64 3.08 -38.51 -13.41
C THR A 64 1.80 -39.32 -13.55
N LEU A 65 1.01 -39.06 -14.60
CA LEU A 65 -0.35 -39.59 -14.73
C LEU A 65 -0.46 -40.78 -15.68
N LEU A 66 0.37 -40.79 -16.73
CA LEU A 66 0.42 -41.87 -17.72
C LEU A 66 1.88 -42.30 -17.89
N PRO A 67 2.38 -43.26 -17.10
CA PRO A 67 3.76 -43.74 -17.20
C PRO A 67 4.00 -44.65 -18.42
N GLU A 68 2.94 -45.07 -19.12
CA GLU A 68 3.00 -45.83 -20.38
C GLU A 68 2.72 -44.98 -21.63
N GLY A 69 2.31 -43.71 -21.45
CA GLY A 69 2.21 -42.70 -22.50
C GLY A 69 0.85 -42.38 -23.07
N ILE A 70 0.87 -41.51 -24.07
CA ILE A 70 -0.30 -41.00 -24.80
C ILE A 70 -0.25 -41.57 -26.22
N ALA A 71 -1.01 -42.64 -26.48
CA ALA A 71 -0.95 -43.38 -27.75
C ALA A 71 -1.49 -42.60 -28.96
N SER A 72 -2.33 -41.59 -28.74
CA SER A 72 -3.12 -40.93 -29.80
C SER A 72 -2.61 -39.53 -30.19
N GLY A 73 -1.41 -39.13 -29.75
CA GLY A 73 -0.87 -37.79 -30.03
C GLY A 73 -1.68 -36.65 -29.40
N GLN A 74 -2.65 -36.97 -28.55
CA GLN A 74 -3.48 -36.02 -27.83
C GLN A 74 -3.99 -36.64 -26.54
N PHE A 75 -4.27 -35.80 -25.55
CA PHE A 75 -4.97 -36.20 -24.34
C PHE A 75 -5.89 -35.07 -23.89
N TYR A 76 -6.72 -35.36 -22.92
CA TYR A 76 -7.75 -34.46 -22.44
C TYR A 76 -7.65 -34.40 -20.93
N TYR A 77 -7.94 -33.25 -20.33
CA TYR A 77 -7.99 -33.14 -18.88
C TYR A 77 -9.17 -32.33 -18.39
N PHE A 78 -9.66 -32.69 -17.22
CA PHE A 78 -10.62 -31.91 -16.44
C PHE A 78 -10.05 -31.73 -15.05
N GLY A 79 -10.22 -30.55 -14.45
CA GLY A 79 -9.61 -30.25 -13.17
C GLY A 79 -10.48 -29.44 -12.24
N LYS A 80 -10.25 -29.61 -10.93
CA LYS A 80 -10.85 -28.80 -9.86
C LYS A 80 -9.74 -28.23 -8.98
N LEU A 81 -9.85 -26.95 -8.63
CA LEU A 81 -8.96 -26.33 -7.66
C LEU A 81 -9.58 -26.46 -6.26
N ALA A 82 -8.83 -26.98 -5.30
CA ALA A 82 -9.36 -27.30 -3.98
C ALA A 82 -9.84 -26.03 -3.26
N GLY A 83 -11.10 -26.07 -2.81
CA GLY A 83 -11.73 -24.93 -2.14
C GLY A 83 -11.94 -23.72 -3.04
N CYS A 84 -12.09 -23.90 -4.36
CA CYS A 84 -12.41 -22.82 -5.29
C CYS A 84 -13.60 -23.22 -6.18
N ASP A 85 -14.34 -22.21 -6.66
CA ASP A 85 -15.48 -22.41 -7.56
C ASP A 85 -15.02 -22.76 -9.01
N GLN A 86 -13.78 -22.41 -9.36
CA GLN A 86 -13.23 -22.54 -10.71
C GLN A 86 -12.84 -23.96 -11.09
N LEU A 87 -13.04 -24.26 -12.38
CA LEU A 87 -12.77 -25.55 -13.01
C LEU A 87 -11.80 -25.37 -14.17
N PHE A 88 -10.95 -26.37 -14.39
CA PHE A 88 -10.26 -26.55 -15.66
C PHE A 88 -11.16 -27.35 -16.58
N GLN A 89 -11.93 -26.65 -17.41
CA GLN A 89 -12.93 -27.26 -18.29
C GLN A 89 -12.76 -26.82 -19.74
N GLY A 90 -13.04 -27.75 -20.65
CA GLY A 90 -13.06 -27.52 -22.09
C GLY A 90 -14.39 -27.93 -22.70
N GLN A 91 -14.40 -28.24 -23.98
CA GLN A 91 -15.63 -28.54 -24.73
C GLN A 91 -15.85 -30.04 -24.95
N TYR A 92 -14.87 -30.90 -24.66
CA TYR A 92 -14.95 -32.31 -25.00
C TYR A 92 -15.68 -33.10 -23.91
N ALA A 93 -16.94 -33.44 -24.17
CA ALA A 93 -17.82 -34.07 -23.18
C ALA A 93 -17.42 -35.53 -22.90
N MET A 94 -16.97 -35.81 -21.67
CA MET A 94 -16.69 -37.18 -21.19
C MET A 94 -17.20 -37.38 -19.77
N GLN A 95 -17.45 -38.64 -19.42
CA GLN A 95 -18.01 -39.03 -18.13
C GLN A 95 -16.95 -39.12 -17.03
N ILE A 96 -17.28 -38.67 -15.82
CA ILE A 96 -16.47 -38.78 -14.61
C ILE A 96 -17.31 -39.31 -13.44
N GLN A 97 -16.64 -39.84 -12.41
CA GLN A 97 -17.24 -39.99 -11.09
C GLN A 97 -16.89 -38.72 -10.27
N PRO A 98 -17.87 -37.93 -9.75
CA PRO A 98 -17.61 -36.63 -9.13
C PRO A 98 -16.89 -36.60 -7.77
N THR A 99 -16.98 -37.66 -6.97
CA THR A 99 -16.63 -37.76 -5.54
C THR A 99 -15.63 -38.86 -5.17
N GLU A 100 -15.42 -39.85 -6.03
CA GLU A 100 -14.65 -41.06 -5.79
C GLU A 100 -13.60 -41.25 -6.89
N ALA A 101 -12.53 -41.98 -6.62
CA ALA A 101 -11.58 -42.40 -7.64
C ALA A 101 -12.27 -43.30 -8.68
N PHE A 102 -11.90 -43.17 -9.95
CA PHE A 102 -12.57 -43.84 -11.05
C PHE A 102 -11.63 -44.18 -12.20
N SER A 103 -12.03 -45.20 -12.95
CA SER A 103 -11.55 -45.52 -14.29
C SER A 103 -12.76 -45.95 -15.11
N ILE A 104 -13.01 -45.27 -16.23
CA ILE A 104 -14.22 -45.44 -17.05
C ILE A 104 -13.77 -45.68 -18.49
N ALA A 105 -14.20 -46.79 -19.08
CA ALA A 105 -14.01 -47.08 -20.49
C ALA A 105 -15.22 -46.59 -21.30
N ASN A 106 -15.00 -46.23 -22.57
CA ASN A 106 -16.02 -45.62 -23.44
C ASN A 106 -16.66 -44.35 -22.83
N ALA A 107 -15.86 -43.55 -22.12
CA ALA A 107 -16.33 -42.39 -21.35
C ALA A 107 -16.96 -41.27 -22.18
N ALA A 108 -16.80 -41.26 -23.50
CA ALA A 108 -17.45 -40.28 -24.38
C ALA A 108 -18.89 -40.65 -24.76
N THR A 109 -19.31 -41.91 -24.55
CA THR A 109 -20.65 -42.40 -24.94
C THR A 109 -21.66 -42.22 -23.82
N ASP A 110 -22.94 -42.45 -24.12
CA ASP A 110 -24.01 -42.42 -23.11
C ASP A 110 -24.13 -43.75 -22.33
N SER A 111 -23.43 -44.79 -22.79
CA SER A 111 -23.38 -46.12 -22.16
C SER A 111 -21.91 -46.52 -21.91
N PRO A 112 -21.22 -45.87 -20.97
CA PRO A 112 -19.83 -46.20 -20.64
C PRO A 112 -19.77 -47.56 -19.93
N ILE A 113 -18.58 -48.17 -19.97
CA ILE A 113 -18.33 -49.44 -19.30
C ILE A 113 -17.65 -49.15 -17.97
N THR A 114 -18.42 -49.24 -16.89
CA THR A 114 -17.93 -49.01 -15.52
C THR A 114 -18.85 -49.63 -14.47
N LEU A 115 -18.31 -49.88 -13.28
CA LEU A 115 -19.06 -50.25 -12.08
C LEU A 115 -19.51 -49.01 -11.27
N SER A 116 -18.96 -47.82 -11.59
CA SER A 116 -19.28 -46.57 -10.91
C SER A 116 -20.71 -46.11 -11.23
N LYS A 117 -21.42 -45.64 -10.21
CA LYS A 117 -22.75 -45.02 -10.34
C LYS A 117 -22.64 -43.50 -10.20
N GLY A 118 -23.69 -42.79 -10.63
CA GLY A 118 -23.77 -41.33 -10.46
C GLY A 118 -22.78 -40.56 -11.34
N LEU A 119 -22.53 -41.06 -12.55
CA LEU A 119 -21.61 -40.43 -13.49
C LEU A 119 -22.12 -39.06 -13.93
N GLN A 120 -21.20 -38.13 -14.16
CA GLN A 120 -21.49 -36.82 -14.71
C GLN A 120 -20.70 -36.61 -16.00
N LYS A 121 -21.35 -36.02 -17.00
CA LYS A 121 -20.70 -35.61 -18.25
C LYS A 121 -20.15 -34.20 -18.06
N VAL A 122 -18.83 -34.03 -18.18
CA VAL A 122 -18.14 -32.74 -18.04
C VAL A 122 -17.29 -32.46 -19.27
N GLY A 123 -16.98 -31.19 -19.51
CA GLY A 123 -16.15 -30.77 -20.63
C GLY A 123 -14.66 -30.84 -20.29
N PHE A 124 -13.91 -31.69 -20.98
CA PHE A 124 -12.46 -31.77 -20.86
C PHE A 124 -11.77 -30.81 -21.84
N VAL A 125 -10.64 -30.26 -21.39
CA VAL A 125 -9.70 -29.47 -22.18
C VAL A 125 -8.87 -30.40 -23.04
N LYS A 126 -8.85 -30.16 -24.35
CA LYS A 126 -8.01 -30.88 -25.31
C LYS A 126 -6.57 -30.37 -25.25
N VAL A 127 -5.60 -31.29 -25.27
CA VAL A 127 -4.17 -30.99 -25.41
C VAL A 127 -3.58 -31.85 -26.52
N ASP A 128 -3.03 -31.20 -27.55
CA ASP A 128 -2.29 -31.85 -28.62
C ASP A 128 -0.83 -32.07 -28.20
N VAL A 129 -0.33 -33.29 -28.40
CA VAL A 129 1.06 -33.68 -28.14
C VAL A 129 1.83 -33.61 -29.45
N PRO A 130 2.99 -32.94 -29.52
CA PRO A 130 3.76 -32.85 -30.75
C PRO A 130 4.14 -34.24 -31.30
N GLU A 131 4.14 -34.36 -32.62
CA GLU A 131 4.42 -35.63 -33.30
C GLU A 131 5.77 -36.23 -32.86
N GLY A 132 5.81 -37.55 -32.68
CA GLY A 132 7.01 -38.28 -32.23
C GLY A 132 7.38 -38.08 -30.76
N LYS A 133 6.70 -37.21 -30.00
CA LYS A 133 6.96 -37.04 -28.56
C LYS A 133 6.28 -38.16 -27.77
N ARG A 134 7.11 -38.90 -27.03
CA ARG A 134 6.67 -39.91 -26.08
C ARG A 134 6.59 -39.37 -24.65
N GLN A 135 7.20 -38.22 -24.35
CA GLN A 135 7.12 -37.57 -23.05
C GLN A 135 6.54 -36.17 -23.21
N TYR A 136 5.62 -35.80 -22.34
CA TYR A 136 4.98 -34.49 -22.35
C TYR A 136 4.79 -33.98 -20.92
N THR A 137 5.11 -32.70 -20.71
CA THR A 137 4.88 -32.01 -19.44
C THR A 137 3.81 -30.95 -19.67
N LEU A 138 2.64 -31.15 -19.06
CA LEU A 138 1.59 -30.14 -18.99
C LEU A 138 1.85 -29.26 -17.77
N GLN A 139 2.02 -27.96 -17.99
CA GLN A 139 1.90 -26.99 -16.91
C GLN A 139 0.47 -26.44 -16.93
N LEU A 140 -0.27 -26.65 -15.84
CA LEU A 140 -1.64 -26.15 -15.73
C LEU A 140 -1.64 -24.61 -15.75
N PRO A 141 -2.64 -23.96 -16.37
CA PRO A 141 -2.76 -22.51 -16.30
C PRO A 141 -3.04 -22.05 -14.87
N LEU A 142 -2.62 -20.83 -14.52
CA LEU A 142 -3.07 -20.20 -13.28
C LEU A 142 -4.54 -19.78 -13.44
N VAL A 143 -5.34 -19.99 -12.40
CA VAL A 143 -6.75 -19.64 -12.39
C VAL A 143 -7.05 -18.87 -11.11
N ASN A 144 -7.78 -17.77 -11.26
CA ASN A 144 -8.21 -16.93 -10.17
C ASN A 144 -9.25 -17.66 -9.30
N CYS A 145 -8.97 -17.84 -8.01
CA CYS A 145 -9.82 -18.60 -7.09
C CYS A 145 -10.89 -17.71 -6.43
N THR A 146 -12.16 -18.08 -6.56
CA THR A 146 -13.26 -17.58 -5.71
C THR A 146 -13.79 -18.68 -4.79
N GLN A 147 -14.29 -18.26 -3.63
CA GLN A 147 -15.10 -19.08 -2.74
C GLN A 147 -16.45 -18.40 -2.55
N ASN A 148 -17.53 -19.03 -3.02
CA ASN A 148 -18.87 -18.42 -3.01
C ASN A 148 -18.87 -17.03 -3.67
N GLY A 149 -18.13 -16.87 -4.77
CA GLY A 149 -17.98 -15.59 -5.47
C GLY A 149 -17.05 -14.56 -4.80
N VAL A 150 -16.46 -14.85 -3.65
CA VAL A 150 -15.50 -13.97 -2.97
C VAL A 150 -14.07 -14.30 -3.39
N ARG A 151 -13.27 -13.31 -3.80
CA ARG A 151 -11.87 -13.51 -4.21
C ARG A 151 -11.00 -14.03 -3.07
N GLN A 152 -10.19 -15.05 -3.36
CA GLN A 152 -9.26 -15.67 -2.42
C GLN A 152 -7.91 -15.96 -3.08
N GLY A 153 -6.83 -15.87 -2.29
CA GLY A 153 -5.49 -16.28 -2.72
C GLY A 153 -4.92 -15.37 -3.81
N ALA A 154 -3.92 -15.87 -4.54
CA ALA A 154 -3.25 -15.13 -5.60
C ALA A 154 -4.15 -14.99 -6.82
N TRP A 155 -4.17 -13.79 -7.39
CA TRP A 155 -4.95 -13.42 -8.57
C TRP A 155 -4.07 -12.68 -9.57
N THR A 156 -4.32 -12.95 -10.84
CA THR A 156 -3.88 -12.13 -11.97
C THR A 156 -5.10 -11.39 -12.50
N VAL A 157 -5.10 -10.07 -12.39
CA VAL A 157 -6.17 -9.19 -12.85
C VAL A 157 -5.69 -8.45 -14.09
N TYR A 158 -6.49 -8.46 -15.15
CA TYR A 158 -6.20 -7.70 -16.37
C TYR A 158 -6.88 -6.34 -16.27
N LEU A 159 -6.13 -5.26 -16.50
CA LEU A 159 -6.60 -3.89 -16.34
C LEU A 159 -6.42 -3.10 -17.63
N ASP A 160 -7.38 -2.26 -17.99
CA ASP A 160 -7.24 -1.29 -19.08
C ASP A 160 -6.39 -0.06 -18.68
N ARG A 161 -6.36 0.98 -19.55
CA ARG A 161 -5.58 2.21 -19.29
C ARG A 161 -6.14 3.04 -18.14
N ASP A 162 -7.43 2.89 -17.84
CA ASP A 162 -8.13 3.58 -16.76
C ASP A 162 -8.10 2.78 -15.45
N LYS A 163 -7.36 1.65 -15.44
CA LYS A 163 -7.23 0.70 -14.31
C LYS A 163 -8.55 -0.02 -13.98
N GLU A 164 -9.45 -0.17 -14.95
CA GLU A 164 -10.65 -0.98 -14.83
C GLU A 164 -10.41 -2.41 -15.32
N GLU A 165 -11.08 -3.39 -14.71
CA GLU A 165 -10.87 -4.82 -14.99
C GLU A 165 -11.46 -5.23 -16.35
N VAL A 166 -10.64 -5.92 -17.15
CA VAL A 166 -11.03 -6.50 -18.45
C VAL A 166 -10.96 -8.03 -18.41
N GLN A 167 -11.74 -8.70 -19.24
CA GLN A 167 -11.83 -10.16 -19.22
C GLN A 167 -10.68 -10.85 -19.95
N GLN A 168 -10.15 -10.23 -21.00
CA GLN A 168 -9.16 -10.85 -21.88
C GLN A 168 -7.83 -10.12 -21.77
N GLN A 169 -6.74 -10.90 -21.69
CA GLN A 169 -5.38 -10.35 -21.59
C GLN A 169 -5.02 -9.42 -22.76
N GLN A 170 -5.56 -9.67 -23.95
CA GLN A 170 -5.33 -8.86 -25.15
C GLN A 170 -5.91 -7.44 -25.05
N ASP A 171 -6.90 -7.23 -24.18
CA ASP A 171 -7.53 -5.94 -23.95
C ASP A 171 -6.85 -5.18 -22.80
N ALA A 172 -5.87 -5.81 -22.14
CA ALA A 172 -5.20 -5.26 -20.97
C ALA A 172 -4.10 -4.27 -21.35
N ALA A 173 -4.08 -3.10 -20.69
CA ALA A 173 -2.91 -2.24 -20.63
C ALA A 173 -1.95 -2.65 -19.50
N PHE A 174 -2.50 -3.19 -18.40
CA PHE A 174 -1.73 -3.65 -17.26
C PHE A 174 -2.17 -5.03 -16.78
N ILE A 175 -1.24 -5.73 -16.14
CA ILE A 175 -1.49 -7.01 -15.46
C ILE A 175 -1.18 -6.79 -13.98
N ARG A 176 -2.19 -6.92 -13.12
CA ARG A 176 -2.05 -6.79 -11.67
C ARG A 176 -1.94 -8.16 -11.01
N ASN A 177 -0.86 -8.37 -10.27
CA ASN A 177 -0.69 -9.50 -9.37
C ASN A 177 -1.03 -9.06 -7.95
N VAL A 178 -2.04 -9.67 -7.35
CA VAL A 178 -2.59 -9.34 -6.03
C VAL A 178 -2.97 -10.61 -5.29
N THR A 179 -2.89 -10.60 -3.95
CA THR A 179 -3.40 -11.69 -3.11
C THR A 179 -4.60 -11.20 -2.32
N TYR A 180 -5.66 -12.01 -2.27
CA TYR A 180 -6.87 -11.71 -1.52
C TYR A 180 -7.04 -12.60 -0.30
N GLN A 181 -7.63 -12.00 0.74
CA GLN A 181 -8.24 -12.72 1.84
C GLN A 181 -9.63 -12.14 2.09
N ASN A 182 -10.67 -12.97 1.95
CA ASN A 182 -12.06 -12.57 2.12
C ASN A 182 -12.44 -11.35 1.26
N GLY A 183 -12.01 -11.36 -0.01
CA GLY A 183 -12.30 -10.29 -0.97
C GLY A 183 -11.51 -9.00 -0.76
N LYS A 184 -10.63 -8.92 0.25
CA LYS A 184 -9.75 -7.76 0.47
C LYS A 184 -8.34 -8.03 -0.03
N PRO A 185 -7.72 -7.09 -0.75
CA PRO A 185 -6.31 -7.22 -1.12
C PRO A 185 -5.45 -7.22 0.15
N ILE A 186 -4.44 -8.10 0.17
CA ILE A 186 -3.48 -8.22 1.25
C ILE A 186 -2.06 -8.27 0.67
N GLY A 187 -1.10 -7.82 1.46
CA GLY A 187 0.31 -7.86 1.08
C GLY A 187 0.66 -6.85 -0.01
N LEU A 188 1.68 -7.19 -0.80
CA LEU A 188 2.18 -6.37 -1.89
C LEU A 188 1.37 -6.65 -3.16
N VAL A 189 0.93 -5.57 -3.80
CA VAL A 189 0.30 -5.57 -5.13
C VAL A 189 1.32 -5.08 -6.13
N ARG A 190 1.36 -5.70 -7.31
CA ARG A 190 2.26 -5.33 -8.40
C ARG A 190 1.49 -5.22 -9.71
N ASP A 191 1.60 -4.10 -10.38
CA ASP A 191 1.09 -3.91 -11.72
C ASP A 191 2.24 -3.96 -12.71
N TYR A 192 2.04 -4.64 -13.83
CA TYR A 192 2.99 -4.78 -14.92
C TYR A 192 2.38 -4.19 -16.19
N TYR A 193 3.19 -3.59 -17.04
CA TYR A 193 2.78 -3.24 -18.40
C TYR A 193 2.47 -4.53 -19.18
N ALA A 194 1.27 -4.65 -19.77
CA ALA A 194 0.84 -5.90 -20.40
C ALA A 194 1.66 -6.28 -21.64
N ASN A 195 2.18 -5.28 -22.37
CA ASN A 195 2.96 -5.45 -23.59
C ASN A 195 4.40 -5.91 -23.34
N SER A 196 5.06 -5.37 -22.31
CA SER A 196 6.48 -5.60 -22.03
C SER A 196 6.72 -6.51 -20.82
N ASN A 197 5.66 -6.76 -20.03
CA ASN A 197 5.73 -7.43 -18.73
C ASN A 197 6.72 -6.75 -17.75
N MET A 198 7.03 -5.47 -17.98
CA MET A 198 7.85 -4.67 -17.07
C MET A 198 7.00 -4.20 -15.90
N LEU A 199 7.60 -4.20 -14.70
CA LEU A 199 6.94 -3.66 -13.51
C LEU A 199 6.59 -2.19 -13.78
N GLN A 200 5.34 -1.83 -13.53
CA GLN A 200 4.81 -0.47 -13.68
C GLN A 200 4.57 0.17 -12.33
N TRP A 201 4.10 -0.62 -11.37
CA TRP A 201 3.79 -0.13 -10.03
C TRP A 201 3.91 -1.25 -9.00
N ASP A 202 4.41 -0.92 -7.81
CA ASP A 202 4.25 -1.76 -6.63
C ASP A 202 3.87 -0.96 -5.39
N GLY A 203 3.10 -1.59 -4.50
CA GLY A 203 2.60 -0.94 -3.29
C GLY A 203 1.59 -1.81 -2.54
N LYS A 204 0.96 -1.27 -1.50
CA LYS A 204 -0.14 -1.94 -0.80
C LYS A 204 -1.45 -1.23 -1.09
N LEU A 205 -2.52 -2.01 -1.24
CA LEU A 205 -3.88 -1.51 -1.41
C LEU A 205 -4.74 -1.91 -0.22
N LEU A 206 -5.54 -0.98 0.28
CA LEU A 206 -6.65 -1.26 1.20
C LEU A 206 -7.93 -1.61 0.44
N LYS A 207 -8.08 -1.06 -0.78
CA LYS A 207 -9.22 -1.24 -1.67
C LYS A 207 -8.77 -1.03 -3.12
N GLU A 208 -9.39 -1.72 -4.07
CA GLU A 208 -9.06 -1.59 -5.50
C GLU A 208 -10.02 -0.68 -6.27
N HIS A 209 -11.31 -0.63 -5.90
CA HIS A 209 -12.31 0.20 -6.58
C HIS A 209 -13.15 1.03 -5.59
N PRO A 210 -12.88 2.35 -5.45
CA PRO A 210 -11.69 3.04 -5.98
C PRO A 210 -10.41 2.55 -5.29
N GLU A 211 -9.28 2.75 -5.95
CA GLU A 211 -7.96 2.37 -5.44
C GLU A 211 -7.61 3.21 -4.20
N VAL A 212 -7.30 2.54 -3.08
CA VAL A 212 -6.86 3.19 -1.84
C VAL A 212 -5.50 2.63 -1.45
N ARG A 213 -4.44 3.42 -1.67
CA ARG A 213 -3.05 3.05 -1.40
C ARG A 213 -2.66 3.19 0.06
N GLN A 214 -1.72 2.36 0.52
CA GLN A 214 -1.17 2.39 1.87
C GLN A 214 0.35 2.12 1.86
N GLY A 215 1.09 2.87 2.67
CA GLY A 215 2.54 2.77 2.79
C GLY A 215 3.27 3.24 1.53
N THR A 216 4.51 2.81 1.38
CA THR A 216 5.34 3.14 0.22
C THR A 216 4.76 2.53 -1.05
N SER A 217 4.66 3.35 -2.09
CA SER A 217 4.32 2.94 -3.45
C SER A 217 5.40 3.45 -4.42
N ILE A 218 5.80 2.62 -5.38
CA ILE A 218 6.78 2.97 -6.39
C ILE A 218 6.15 2.79 -7.77
N THR A 219 6.42 3.74 -8.66
CA THR A 219 6.02 3.69 -10.06
C THR A 219 7.26 3.64 -10.94
N TYR A 220 7.17 2.88 -12.02
CA TYR A 220 8.22 2.64 -12.99
C TYR A 220 7.70 2.95 -14.40
N ASP A 221 8.60 3.31 -15.31
CA ASP A 221 8.32 3.44 -16.73
C ASP A 221 8.37 2.08 -17.45
N GLU A 222 8.05 2.08 -18.75
CA GLU A 222 8.08 0.86 -19.58
C GLU A 222 9.50 0.26 -19.77
N LYS A 223 10.56 0.99 -19.41
CA LYS A 223 11.94 0.51 -19.43
C LYS A 223 12.36 -0.07 -18.08
N GLY A 224 11.46 -0.09 -17.09
CA GLY A 224 11.72 -0.54 -15.72
C GLY A 224 12.50 0.48 -14.89
N GLN A 225 12.62 1.72 -15.35
CA GLN A 225 13.24 2.81 -14.60
C GLN A 225 12.22 3.39 -13.64
N LYS A 226 12.64 3.63 -12.40
CA LYS A 226 11.80 4.26 -11.39
C LYS A 226 11.48 5.69 -11.84
N ILE A 227 10.22 6.10 -11.70
CA ILE A 227 9.77 7.46 -12.04
C ILE A 227 9.13 8.19 -10.86
N GLU A 228 8.54 7.46 -9.90
CA GLU A 228 7.97 8.05 -8.70
C GLU A 228 8.05 7.09 -7.51
N GLU A 229 8.28 7.63 -6.32
CA GLU A 229 8.10 6.95 -5.03
C GLU A 229 7.36 7.91 -4.09
N ALA A 230 6.29 7.44 -3.48
CA ALA A 230 5.53 8.22 -2.51
C ALA A 230 5.01 7.32 -1.40
N VAL A 231 4.85 7.88 -0.20
CA VAL A 231 4.24 7.19 0.93
C VAL A 231 2.78 7.61 1.03
N TYR A 232 1.88 6.64 1.19
CA TYR A 232 0.44 6.86 1.27
C TYR A 232 -0.12 6.45 2.64
N HIS A 233 -1.10 7.20 3.13
CA HIS A 233 -1.96 6.81 4.25
C HIS A 233 -3.41 6.98 3.80
N GLU A 234 -4.16 5.86 3.75
CA GLU A 234 -5.56 5.84 3.30
C GLU A 234 -5.79 6.57 1.97
N GLY A 235 -4.92 6.30 0.98
CA GLY A 235 -4.99 6.88 -0.36
C GLY A 235 -4.43 8.31 -0.49
N LYS A 236 -4.03 8.96 0.60
CA LYS A 236 -3.42 10.30 0.58
C LYS A 236 -1.90 10.21 0.67
N ILE A 237 -1.19 10.99 -0.14
CA ILE A 237 0.28 11.12 -0.02
C ILE A 237 0.60 11.79 1.32
N VAL A 238 1.46 11.15 2.11
CA VAL A 238 2.01 11.66 3.35
C VAL A 238 3.54 11.75 3.21
N GLY A 239 4.12 12.91 3.51
CA GLY A 239 5.56 13.12 3.44
C GLY A 239 6.14 13.27 2.02
N ASN A 240 7.36 12.78 1.84
CA ASN A 240 8.18 13.01 0.65
C ASN A 240 7.68 12.22 -0.56
N VAL A 241 7.62 12.90 -1.71
CA VAL A 241 7.48 12.28 -3.03
C VAL A 241 8.84 12.40 -3.69
N ARG A 242 9.41 11.30 -4.21
CA ARG A 242 10.62 11.34 -5.03
C ARG A 242 10.24 11.07 -6.48
N ARG A 243 10.87 11.78 -7.41
CA ARG A 243 10.65 11.59 -8.85
C ARG A 243 11.96 11.58 -9.58
N TRP A 244 12.04 10.76 -10.63
CA TRP A 244 13.21 10.63 -11.48
C TRP A 244 12.87 11.08 -12.91
N ASP A 245 13.83 11.73 -13.57
CA ASP A 245 13.74 12.12 -14.98
C ASP A 245 14.06 10.94 -15.90
N ILE A 246 14.03 11.21 -17.21
CA ILE A 246 14.24 10.19 -18.25
C ILE A 246 15.67 9.62 -18.23
N ASN A 247 16.61 10.31 -17.56
CA ASN A 247 17.99 9.90 -17.40
C ASN A 247 18.22 9.19 -16.05
N GLY A 248 17.15 8.96 -15.27
CA GLY A 248 17.22 8.33 -13.95
C GLY A 248 17.81 9.24 -12.87
N LYS A 249 17.87 10.55 -13.10
CA LYS A 249 18.28 11.54 -12.09
C LYS A 249 17.04 12.03 -11.35
N GLU A 250 17.14 12.13 -10.03
CA GLU A 250 16.04 12.62 -9.19
C GLU A 250 15.79 14.13 -9.45
N ILE A 251 14.56 14.49 -9.85
CA ILE A 251 14.22 15.85 -10.35
C ILE A 251 13.20 16.62 -9.52
N ASN A 252 12.41 15.99 -8.65
CA ASN A 252 11.49 16.74 -7.78
C ASN A 252 11.00 16.00 -6.51
N ILE A 253 11.45 16.50 -5.35
CA ILE A 253 10.99 16.28 -3.97
C ILE A 253 9.86 17.28 -3.61
N ARG A 254 8.68 16.80 -3.26
CA ARG A 254 7.58 17.68 -2.80
C ARG A 254 7.87 18.24 -1.40
N LYS A 255 7.63 19.56 -1.19
CA LYS A 255 7.85 20.32 0.06
C LYS A 255 7.22 19.68 1.31
N VAL A 256 8.05 19.48 2.33
CA VAL A 256 7.67 18.98 3.66
C VAL A 256 7.50 20.16 4.61
N TYR A 257 6.45 20.11 5.42
CA TYR A 257 6.22 21.09 6.48
C TYR A 257 6.57 20.46 7.81
N LYS A 258 7.13 21.25 8.73
CA LYS A 258 7.34 20.82 10.12
C LYS A 258 6.95 21.92 11.09
N THR A 259 6.55 21.52 12.28
CA THR A 259 6.40 22.43 13.41
C THR A 259 7.74 22.66 14.10
N VAL A 260 8.01 23.89 14.49
CA VAL A 260 9.18 24.31 15.28
C VAL A 260 8.67 25.11 16.47
N THR A 261 8.90 24.61 17.68
CA THR A 261 8.64 25.40 18.90
C THR A 261 9.65 26.55 18.98
N VAL A 262 9.15 27.78 18.84
CA VAL A 262 9.93 29.02 18.87
C VAL A 262 10.14 29.49 20.31
N ILE A 263 9.07 29.43 21.13
CA ILE A 263 9.12 29.67 22.56
C ILE A 263 8.46 28.47 23.23
N PRO A 264 9.19 27.69 24.05
CA PRO A 264 8.57 26.64 24.85
C PRO A 264 7.63 27.27 25.88
N PRO A 265 6.70 26.50 26.48
CA PRO A 265 5.77 27.01 27.47
C PRO A 265 6.47 27.90 28.52
N HIS A 266 6.17 29.20 28.49
CA HIS A 266 6.84 30.22 29.26
C HIS A 266 5.85 30.90 30.22
N GLU A 267 6.17 30.87 31.51
CA GLU A 267 5.39 31.55 32.55
C GLU A 267 5.88 32.98 32.79
N GLY A 268 4.94 33.88 33.06
CA GLY A 268 5.22 35.23 33.54
C GLY A 268 4.24 35.70 34.60
N TYR A 269 4.59 36.81 35.25
CA TYR A 269 3.73 37.50 36.21
C TYR A 269 3.74 39.00 35.93
N LEU A 270 2.56 39.62 35.94
CA LEU A 270 2.38 41.06 35.79
C LEU A 270 1.67 41.62 37.01
N PHE A 271 2.17 42.74 37.51
CA PHE A 271 1.52 43.44 38.61
C PHE A 271 0.28 44.19 38.11
N SER A 272 -0.56 44.62 39.05
CA SER A 272 -1.73 45.45 38.75
C SER A 272 -1.36 46.83 38.23
N TYR A 273 -2.29 47.50 37.56
CA TYR A 273 -2.06 48.77 36.88
C TYR A 273 -1.54 49.89 37.81
N TYR A 274 -2.04 49.94 39.05
CA TYR A 274 -1.64 50.94 40.05
C TYR A 274 -0.45 50.50 40.91
N ASN A 275 0.11 49.31 40.67
CA ASN A 275 1.32 48.87 41.37
C ASN A 275 2.54 49.68 40.89
N SER A 276 3.55 49.82 41.76
CA SER A 276 4.83 50.45 41.40
C SER A 276 5.67 49.58 40.46
N GLN A 277 5.42 48.27 40.44
CA GLN A 277 6.06 47.32 39.54
C GLN A 277 5.34 47.27 38.18
N PRO A 278 6.03 46.82 37.11
CA PRO A 278 5.46 46.85 35.76
C PRO A 278 4.22 45.96 35.61
N SER A 279 3.14 46.54 35.06
CA SER A 279 1.95 45.83 34.57
C SER A 279 2.06 45.42 33.10
N ARG A 280 3.23 45.66 32.47
CA ARG A 280 3.54 45.35 31.08
C ARG A 280 4.87 44.62 30.97
N THR A 281 4.96 43.65 30.08
CA THR A 281 6.21 43.02 29.67
C THR A 281 6.16 42.64 28.20
N PHE A 282 7.27 42.20 27.61
CA PHE A 282 7.29 41.68 26.26
C PHE A 282 8.32 40.57 26.07
N ILE A 283 8.11 39.73 25.08
CA ILE A 283 9.03 38.67 24.66
C ILE A 283 9.37 38.86 23.18
N PRO A 284 10.66 38.88 22.79
CA PRO A 284 11.06 38.90 21.39
C PRO A 284 10.80 37.54 20.72
N ILE A 285 10.26 37.56 19.51
CA ILE A 285 10.00 36.37 18.69
C ILE A 285 11.01 36.33 17.56
N LYS A 286 11.83 35.28 17.51
CA LYS A 286 12.74 34.99 16.40
C LYS A 286 12.19 33.81 15.62
N LEU A 287 11.50 34.09 14.52
CA LEU A 287 10.97 33.05 13.66
C LEU A 287 12.12 32.37 12.90
N PRO A 288 12.08 31.03 12.74
CA PRO A 288 13.00 30.34 11.86
C PRO A 288 12.88 30.80 10.40
N ASP A 289 13.94 30.60 9.61
CA ASP A 289 13.87 30.77 8.16
C ASP A 289 12.77 29.89 7.56
N ASN A 290 12.21 30.35 6.44
CA ASN A 290 11.12 29.65 5.72
C ASN A 290 9.85 29.41 6.56
N THR A 291 9.63 30.20 7.62
CA THR A 291 8.36 30.19 8.36
C THR A 291 7.19 30.56 7.45
N LEU A 292 6.20 29.70 7.39
CA LEU A 292 4.97 29.85 6.60
C LEU A 292 3.85 30.48 7.42
N GLU A 293 3.70 30.04 8.65
CA GLU A 293 2.75 30.56 9.63
C GLU A 293 3.28 30.28 11.02
N TRP A 294 2.87 31.03 12.02
CA TRP A 294 3.18 30.71 13.40
C TRP A 294 2.00 31.05 14.30
N TYR A 295 1.99 30.43 15.46
CA TYR A 295 0.88 30.41 16.40
C TYR A 295 1.43 30.74 17.77
N TYR A 296 0.62 31.41 18.58
CA TYR A 296 0.83 31.40 20.02
C TYR A 296 -0.38 30.80 20.75
N GLU A 297 -0.11 29.94 21.71
CA GLU A 297 -1.09 29.46 22.69
C GLU A 297 -0.90 30.28 23.97
N PHE A 298 -1.98 30.82 24.51
CA PHE A 298 -1.96 31.73 25.65
C PHE A 298 -3.02 31.35 26.67
N ILE A 299 -2.68 31.47 27.95
CA ILE A 299 -3.61 31.45 29.09
C ILE A 299 -3.23 32.45 30.17
N ALA A 300 -4.20 32.90 30.97
CA ALA A 300 -3.95 33.73 32.15
C ALA A 300 -4.86 33.39 33.34
N PHE A 301 -4.29 33.49 34.54
CA PHE A 301 -4.93 33.16 35.82
C PHE A 301 -4.40 34.05 36.95
N ARG A 302 -5.24 34.34 37.95
CA ARG A 302 -4.75 34.94 39.21
C ARG A 302 -3.99 33.95 40.08
N ASN A 303 -4.40 32.69 40.06
CA ASN A 303 -3.80 31.64 40.86
C ASN A 303 -2.70 30.92 40.07
N LYS A 304 -1.48 30.89 40.61
CA LYS A 304 -0.34 30.23 39.97
C LYS A 304 -0.54 28.72 39.79
N ALA A 305 -1.17 28.03 40.74
CA ALA A 305 -1.40 26.59 40.63
C ALA A 305 -2.41 26.26 39.52
N GLU A 306 -3.44 27.10 39.34
CA GLU A 306 -4.39 26.96 38.23
C GLU A 306 -3.72 27.21 36.88
N LEU A 307 -2.84 28.21 36.80
CA LEU A 307 -2.01 28.45 35.61
C LEU A 307 -1.21 27.19 35.25
N GLN A 308 -0.48 26.63 36.21
CA GLN A 308 0.39 25.48 35.98
C GLN A 308 -0.40 24.26 35.52
N ALA A 309 -1.53 23.97 36.17
CA ALA A 309 -2.41 22.87 35.79
C ALA A 309 -3.03 23.03 34.38
N ALA A 310 -3.23 24.27 33.92
CA ALA A 310 -3.70 24.56 32.57
C ALA A 310 -2.56 24.52 31.54
N GLN A 311 -1.38 25.04 31.88
CA GLN A 311 -0.17 25.01 31.03
C GLN A 311 0.31 23.59 30.76
N ASP A 312 0.20 22.68 31.73
CA ASP A 312 0.53 21.25 31.55
C ASP A 312 -0.29 20.57 30.42
N LYS A 313 -1.38 21.22 29.97
CA LYS A 313 -2.23 20.76 28.87
C LYS A 313 -1.87 21.39 27.53
N PHE A 314 -0.87 22.27 27.47
CA PHE A 314 -0.37 22.82 26.22
C PHE A 314 0.08 21.70 25.31
N LYS A 315 -0.39 21.77 24.07
CA LYS A 315 -0.16 20.73 23.06
C LYS A 315 -0.12 21.33 21.66
N LEU A 316 0.09 22.65 21.54
CA LEU A 316 0.06 23.35 20.28
C LEU A 316 1.02 22.73 19.25
N ALA A 317 2.25 22.41 19.65
CA ALA A 317 3.22 21.81 18.73
C ALA A 317 2.77 20.42 18.21
N SER A 318 2.26 19.56 19.09
CA SER A 318 1.82 18.21 18.70
C SER A 318 0.51 18.24 17.91
N GLU A 319 -0.42 19.12 18.24
CA GLU A 319 -1.65 19.32 17.47
C GLU A 319 -1.37 19.86 16.07
N LEU A 320 -0.50 20.87 15.94
CA LEU A 320 -0.07 21.38 14.63
C LEU A 320 0.67 20.31 13.83
N THR A 321 1.46 19.44 14.48
CA THR A 321 2.13 18.30 13.81
C THR A 321 1.11 17.34 13.22
N LEU A 322 0.11 16.93 14.02
CA LEU A 322 -0.97 16.06 13.57
C LEU A 322 -1.75 16.67 12.39
N LEU A 323 -2.00 17.98 12.42
CA LEU A 323 -2.68 18.68 11.34
C LEU A 323 -1.83 18.72 10.05
N ILE A 324 -0.52 18.91 10.16
CA ILE A 324 0.40 18.83 9.01
C ILE A 324 0.40 17.43 8.41
N ASP A 325 0.50 16.40 9.26
CA ASP A 325 0.57 14.99 8.85
C ASP A 325 -0.72 14.50 8.17
N GLN A 326 -1.88 15.00 8.60
CA GLN A 326 -3.18 14.62 8.03
C GLN A 326 -3.55 15.37 6.75
N SER A 327 -3.11 16.62 6.60
CA SER A 327 -3.59 17.51 5.53
C SER A 327 -2.64 17.62 4.34
N GLY A 328 -1.32 17.52 4.55
CA GLY A 328 -0.30 17.74 3.51
C GLY A 328 -0.40 19.08 2.75
N ILE A 329 -1.27 20.00 3.20
CA ILE A 329 -1.65 21.27 2.57
C ILE A 329 -1.86 22.29 3.68
N LEU A 330 -1.28 23.49 3.53
CA LEU A 330 -1.49 24.66 4.39
C LEU A 330 -2.92 25.25 4.26
N LYS A 331 -3.95 24.48 4.58
CA LYS A 331 -5.26 25.03 4.97
C LYS A 331 -5.57 24.56 6.37
N LEU A 332 -4.72 25.00 7.29
CA LEU A 332 -4.94 24.86 8.73
C LEU A 332 -6.11 25.78 9.08
N THR A 333 -7.26 25.18 9.37
CA THR A 333 -8.34 25.89 10.05
C THR A 333 -8.08 25.72 11.54
N THR A 334 -8.06 26.83 12.29
CA THR A 334 -7.84 26.80 13.74
C THR A 334 -9.00 26.19 14.51
N ASP A 335 -10.08 25.82 13.82
CA ASP A 335 -11.30 25.23 14.37
C ASP A 335 -11.04 23.88 15.06
N PHE A 336 -9.92 23.22 14.77
CA PHE A 336 -9.48 21.98 15.42
C PHE A 336 -8.59 22.21 16.64
N LEU A 337 -8.10 23.44 16.84
CA LEU A 337 -7.21 23.79 17.94
C LEU A 337 -8.05 24.33 19.10
N THR A 338 -7.87 23.79 20.30
CA THR A 338 -8.61 24.24 21.47
C THR A 338 -7.63 24.54 22.60
N ALA A 339 -7.51 25.81 22.96
CA ALA A 339 -6.76 26.23 24.14
C ALA A 339 -7.43 25.69 25.41
N PRO A 340 -6.66 25.36 26.46
CA PRO A 340 -7.24 25.12 27.78
C PRO A 340 -7.95 26.40 28.27
N PRO A 341 -8.98 26.27 29.12
CA PRO A 341 -9.72 27.43 29.61
C PRO A 341 -8.80 28.36 30.42
N GLY A 342 -8.99 29.66 30.27
CA GLY A 342 -8.32 30.68 31.08
C GLY A 342 -9.21 31.19 32.20
N GLY A 343 -8.60 31.71 33.26
CA GLY A 343 -9.31 32.16 34.47
C GLY A 343 -9.46 33.67 34.61
N ASP A 344 -8.59 34.47 33.97
CA ASP A 344 -8.65 35.93 34.08
C ASP A 344 -8.02 36.64 32.86
N VAL A 345 -8.17 37.96 32.77
CA VAL A 345 -7.87 38.78 31.60
C VAL A 345 -6.43 39.29 31.58
N CYS A 346 -5.73 39.02 30.49
CA CYS A 346 -4.48 39.66 30.11
C CYS A 346 -4.56 40.07 28.64
N ASN A 347 -4.16 41.30 28.30
CA ASN A 347 -4.10 41.72 26.91
C ASN A 347 -2.76 41.28 26.29
N VAL A 348 -2.82 40.77 25.07
CA VAL A 348 -1.65 40.35 24.28
C VAL A 348 -1.58 41.21 23.02
N TYR A 349 -0.45 41.88 22.79
CA TYR A 349 -0.24 42.75 21.65
C TYR A 349 0.96 42.31 20.83
N LEU A 350 0.80 42.22 19.52
CA LEU A 350 1.89 41.95 18.60
C LEU A 350 2.53 43.26 18.12
N PHE A 351 3.85 43.32 18.12
CA PHE A 351 4.63 44.43 17.58
C PHE A 351 5.63 43.95 16.55
N ASP A 352 5.79 44.73 15.48
CA ASP A 352 6.68 44.49 14.33
C ASP A 352 7.94 45.36 14.34
N SER A 353 8.17 46.09 15.44
CA SER A 353 9.34 46.95 15.59
C SER A 353 9.66 47.24 17.05
N LYS A 354 10.95 47.50 17.32
CA LYS A 354 11.42 47.88 18.65
C LYS A 354 10.83 49.21 19.13
N ALA A 355 10.58 50.16 18.22
CA ALA A 355 10.01 51.46 18.57
C ALA A 355 8.58 51.33 19.13
N LYS A 356 7.72 50.53 18.49
CA LYS A 356 6.34 50.31 18.95
C LYS A 356 6.28 49.61 20.31
N VAL A 357 7.10 48.58 20.53
CA VAL A 357 7.16 47.95 21.86
C VAL A 357 7.73 48.90 22.92
N ASN A 358 8.63 49.81 22.56
CA ASN A 358 9.08 50.86 23.50
C ASN A 358 7.94 51.82 23.87
N HIS A 359 7.14 52.27 22.91
CA HIS A 359 5.94 53.07 23.20
C HIS A 359 4.96 52.31 24.12
N PHE A 360 4.78 51.00 23.88
CA PHE A 360 3.97 50.14 24.74
C PHE A 360 4.50 50.11 26.17
N MET A 361 5.81 49.92 26.36
CA MET A 361 6.41 49.93 27.70
C MET A 361 6.32 51.31 28.37
N GLN A 362 6.36 52.38 27.60
CA GLN A 362 6.27 53.77 28.08
C GLN A 362 4.83 54.28 28.30
N LYS A 363 3.82 53.40 28.17
CA LYS A 363 2.40 53.77 28.29
C LYS A 363 1.92 54.81 27.26
N GLN A 364 2.60 54.87 26.12
CA GLN A 364 2.20 55.67 24.96
C GLN A 364 1.37 54.82 23.99
N ASN A 365 0.77 55.45 22.96
CA ASN A 365 0.02 54.74 21.93
C ASN A 365 0.97 53.84 21.10
N PRO A 366 0.89 52.51 21.21
CA PRO A 366 1.89 51.63 20.65
C PRO A 366 1.56 51.15 19.23
N ASN A 367 0.35 51.41 18.74
CA ASN A 367 -0.16 50.98 17.43
C ASN A 367 0.17 49.51 17.08
N PRO A 368 -0.42 48.53 17.79
CA PRO A 368 -0.09 47.12 17.65
C PRO A 368 -0.55 46.55 16.30
N VAL A 369 0.02 45.42 15.92
CA VAL A 369 -0.45 44.61 14.78
C VAL A 369 -1.67 43.82 15.24
N TRP A 370 -2.87 44.33 14.93
CA TRP A 370 -4.12 43.79 15.43
C TRP A 370 -4.39 42.33 15.05
N GLU A 371 -3.86 41.86 13.93
CA GLU A 371 -4.01 40.47 13.48
C GLU A 371 -3.60 39.46 14.56
N GLY A 372 -2.43 39.68 15.19
CA GLY A 372 -1.91 38.83 16.27
C GLY A 372 -2.18 39.37 17.67
N SER A 373 -2.98 40.43 17.82
CA SER A 373 -3.27 41.06 19.12
C SER A 373 -4.67 40.68 19.61
N ARG A 374 -4.83 40.54 20.93
CA ARG A 374 -6.11 40.24 21.58
C ARG A 374 -6.23 41.04 22.87
N GLU A 375 -7.39 41.64 23.08
CA GLU A 375 -7.75 42.30 24.33
C GLU A 375 -8.78 41.46 25.07
N ASN A 376 -8.84 41.60 26.39
CA ASN A 376 -9.73 40.82 27.25
C ASN A 376 -9.51 39.30 27.13
N LEU A 377 -8.26 38.89 26.87
CA LEU A 377 -7.94 37.49 26.59
C LEU A 377 -7.76 36.71 27.88
N THR A 378 -8.51 35.63 28.04
CA THR A 378 -8.29 34.66 29.12
C THR A 378 -7.52 33.44 28.64
N ALA A 379 -7.86 32.94 27.45
CA ALA A 379 -7.14 31.90 26.74
C ALA A 379 -7.39 31.98 25.22
N ALA A 380 -6.39 31.62 24.42
CA ALA A 380 -6.57 31.39 22.98
C ALA A 380 -5.37 30.69 22.35
N ILE A 381 -5.62 30.06 21.20
CA ILE A 381 -4.61 29.78 20.19
C ILE A 381 -4.81 30.79 19.06
N VAL A 382 -3.77 31.55 18.74
CA VAL A 382 -3.85 32.66 17.78
C VAL A 382 -2.89 32.40 16.62
N PRO A 383 -3.41 32.23 15.38
CA PRO A 383 -2.58 32.22 14.18
C PRO A 383 -2.09 33.63 13.87
N VAL A 384 -0.83 33.74 13.43
CA VAL A 384 -0.19 35.01 13.10
C VAL A 384 0.51 34.90 11.76
N LYS A 385 0.10 35.74 10.80
CA LYS A 385 0.72 35.82 9.46
C LYS A 385 1.84 36.85 9.40
N GLN A 386 1.84 37.83 10.29
CA GLN A 386 2.91 38.82 10.37
C GLN A 386 4.25 38.12 10.64
N LYS A 387 5.23 38.36 9.76
CA LYS A 387 6.60 37.82 9.82
C LYS A 387 7.60 38.96 9.84
N GLY A 388 8.83 38.68 10.26
CA GLY A 388 9.93 39.64 10.24
C GLY A 388 10.96 39.36 11.33
N GLU A 389 12.10 40.03 11.24
CA GLU A 389 13.21 39.84 12.18
C GLU A 389 12.97 40.51 13.54
N ASN A 390 12.02 41.45 13.62
CA ASN A 390 11.78 42.30 14.78
C ASN A 390 10.34 42.13 15.31
N LEU A 391 9.98 40.91 15.69
CA LEU A 391 8.68 40.61 16.27
C LEU A 391 8.73 40.56 17.80
N PHE A 392 7.68 41.05 18.44
CA PHE A 392 7.53 41.02 19.90
C PHE A 392 6.08 40.74 20.28
N LEU A 393 5.87 39.86 21.26
CA LEU A 393 4.59 39.74 21.97
C LEU A 393 4.68 40.56 23.26
N GLY A 394 3.85 41.59 23.37
CA GLY A 394 3.67 42.38 24.59
C GLY A 394 2.48 41.87 25.39
N PHE A 395 2.62 41.82 26.71
CA PHE A 395 1.59 41.37 27.64
C PHE A 395 1.25 42.51 28.58
N TYR A 396 -0.04 42.76 28.81
CA TYR A 396 -0.53 43.84 29.64
C TYR A 396 -1.64 43.35 30.57
N ASN A 397 -1.47 43.62 31.87
CA ASN A 397 -2.51 43.44 32.86
C ASN A 397 -3.37 44.72 32.99
N PRO A 398 -4.63 44.72 32.53
CA PRO A 398 -5.51 45.87 32.68
C PRO A 398 -6.12 46.00 34.09
N ALA A 399 -6.01 44.98 34.95
CA ALA A 399 -6.63 45.00 36.27
C ALA A 399 -6.02 46.08 37.17
N SER A 400 -6.89 46.83 37.85
CA SER A 400 -6.47 47.96 38.69
C SER A 400 -5.72 47.53 39.94
N LEU A 401 -6.13 46.42 40.57
CA LEU A 401 -5.69 46.04 41.91
C LEU A 401 -4.99 44.68 41.97
N ASP A 402 -5.37 43.75 41.10
CA ASP A 402 -4.88 42.37 41.13
C ASP A 402 -3.75 42.13 40.12
N GLY A 403 -2.71 41.41 40.55
CA GLY A 403 -1.70 40.88 39.64
C GLY A 403 -2.21 39.63 38.91
N ILE A 404 -1.51 39.24 37.85
CA ILE A 404 -1.91 38.12 37.00
C ILE A 404 -0.71 37.29 36.57
N HIS A 405 -0.89 35.97 36.61
CA HIS A 405 0.02 35.02 35.99
C HIS A 405 -0.44 34.72 34.57
N PHE A 406 0.51 34.54 33.67
CA PHE A 406 0.22 34.11 32.31
C PHE A 406 1.20 33.05 31.85
N ALA A 407 0.79 32.25 30.87
CA ALA A 407 1.65 31.30 30.19
C ALA A 407 1.45 31.46 28.67
N VAL A 408 2.55 31.33 27.93
CA VAL A 408 2.54 31.41 26.47
C VAL A 408 3.46 30.36 25.86
N GLU A 409 3.03 29.72 24.79
CA GLU A 409 3.86 28.91 23.90
C GLU A 409 3.80 29.53 22.50
N VAL A 410 4.91 29.49 21.76
CA VAL A 410 4.95 29.96 20.37
C VAL A 410 5.50 28.85 19.48
N VAL A 411 4.75 28.50 18.43
CA VAL A 411 5.10 27.43 17.48
C VAL A 411 5.00 27.96 16.05
N ALA A 412 6.04 27.76 15.26
CA ALA A 412 6.07 28.07 13.83
C ALA A 412 5.89 26.81 12.99
N ILE A 413 5.29 26.97 11.82
CA ILE A 413 5.29 25.98 10.75
C ILE A 413 6.25 26.48 9.69
N VAL A 414 7.26 25.67 9.40
CA VAL A 414 8.30 26.03 8.44
C VAL A 414 8.22 25.11 7.23
N GLU A 415 8.46 25.68 6.07
CA GLU A 415 8.73 24.91 4.87
C GLU A 415 10.18 24.42 4.95
N GLU A 416 10.40 23.13 4.80
CA GLU A 416 11.76 22.67 4.54
C GLU A 416 12.10 23.02 3.08
N PRO A 417 13.14 23.83 2.84
CA PRO A 417 13.51 24.20 1.48
C PRO A 417 13.91 22.96 0.71
N VAL A 418 13.36 22.85 -0.50
CA VAL A 418 13.67 21.75 -1.39
C VAL A 418 14.27 22.34 -2.66
N GLU A 419 15.58 22.16 -2.85
CA GLU A 419 16.27 22.64 -4.04
C GLU A 419 15.92 21.78 -5.27
N PHE A 420 15.47 22.42 -6.36
CA PHE A 420 15.37 21.79 -7.68
C PHE A 420 16.15 22.51 -8.76
N LYS A 421 16.88 21.69 -9.51
CA LYS A 421 17.28 21.97 -10.89
C LYS A 421 16.41 21.11 -11.80
N ALA A 422 15.62 21.77 -12.64
CA ALA A 422 14.68 21.15 -13.56
C ALA A 422 15.37 20.32 -14.66
N ASP A 423 14.74 19.18 -14.91
CA ASP A 423 14.46 18.47 -16.16
C ASP A 423 15.55 18.38 -17.25
N LEU A 424 15.99 17.15 -17.50
CA LEU A 424 15.70 16.43 -18.74
C LEU A 424 15.67 14.93 -18.47
#